data_AF-A0A125W6H9-F1
#
_entry.id   AF-A0A125W6H9-F1
#
_cell.length_a   1.000
_cell.length_b   1.000
_cell.length_c   1.000
_cell.angle_alpha   90.00
_cell.angle_beta   90.00
_cell.angle_gamma   90.00
#
_symmetry.space_group_name_H-M   'P 1'
#
loop_
_entity.id
_entity.type
_entity.pdbx_description
1 polymer ?
#
loop_
_entity_poly.entity_id
_entity_poly.type
_entity_poly.pdbx_seq_one_letter_code
_entity_poly.pdbx_strand_id
1 'polypeptide(L)'
;MTDRDKIIQLLQNPLVTGYGMEMMSNGRLYSANFQRYRNRMKKEENPMVIFDTMTEKVEKVFLELAEEVIRTNPKTKQEFKEMI
;
A
#
# COMPACT_ATOMS: atom_id res chain seq x y z
N MET A 1 -14.49 1.56 8.13
CA MET A 1 -13.34 0.94 7.44
C MET A 1 -12.33 0.58 8.51
N THR A 2 -11.94 -0.68 8.61
CA THR A 2 -10.88 -1.12 9.53
C THR A 2 -9.51 -0.68 9.00
N ASP A 3 -8.46 -0.73 9.83
CA ASP A 3 -7.10 -0.41 9.38
C ASP A 3 -6.61 -1.35 8.27
N ARG A 4 -6.96 -2.63 8.36
CA ARG A 4 -6.67 -3.62 7.33
C ARG A 4 -7.39 -3.33 6.02
N ASP A 5 -8.63 -2.85 6.07
CA ASP A 5 -9.35 -2.43 4.87
C ASP A 5 -8.66 -1.26 4.16
N LYS A 6 -8.08 -0.30 4.91
CA LYS A 6 -7.29 0.81 4.31
C LYS A 6 -6.09 0.28 3.55
N ILE A 7 -5.36 -0.67 4.14
CA ILE A 7 -4.18 -1.31 3.53
C ILE A 7 -4.59 -2.10 2.28
N ILE A 8 -5.73 -2.82 2.32
CA ILE A 8 -6.25 -3.54 1.16
C ILE A 8 -6.56 -2.55 0.03
N GLN A 9 -7.26 -1.45 0.32
CA GLN A 9 -7.55 -0.41 -0.68
C GLN A 9 -6.27 0.17 -1.29
N LEU A 10 -5.24 0.44 -0.48
CA LEU A 10 -3.95 0.91 -0.97
C LEU A 10 -3.31 -0.07 -1.97
N LEU A 11 -3.27 -1.36 -1.63
CA LEU A 11 -2.67 -2.41 -2.46
C LEU A 11 -3.47 -2.66 -3.77
N GLN A 12 -4.77 -2.44 -3.74
CA GLN A 12 -5.64 -2.53 -4.93
C GLN A 12 -5.59 -1.27 -5.80
N ASN A 13 -5.19 -0.12 -5.26
CA ASN A 13 -5.23 1.16 -5.96
C ASN A 13 -4.36 1.15 -7.23
N PRO A 14 -4.93 1.36 -8.43
CA PRO A 14 -4.19 1.33 -9.70
C PRO A 14 -3.25 2.52 -9.90
N LEU A 15 -3.44 3.61 -9.15
CA LEU A 15 -2.56 4.79 -9.19
C LEU A 15 -1.25 4.55 -8.42
N VAL A 16 -1.32 3.71 -7.37
CA VAL A 16 -0.19 3.45 -6.48
C VAL A 16 0.79 2.48 -7.14
N THR A 17 2.07 2.82 -7.05
CA THR A 17 3.19 2.00 -7.55
C THR A 17 4.13 1.64 -6.42
N GLY A 18 4.83 0.51 -6.55
CA GLY A 18 5.84 0.11 -5.56
C GLY A 18 6.92 1.20 -5.36
N TYR A 19 7.37 1.82 -6.46
CA TYR A 19 8.34 2.91 -6.41
C TYR A 19 7.82 4.13 -5.64
N GLY A 20 6.57 4.56 -5.90
CA GLY A 20 6.00 5.68 -5.15
C GLY A 20 5.87 5.38 -3.66
N MET A 21 5.52 4.15 -3.28
CA MET A 21 5.47 3.74 -1.88
C MET A 21 6.85 3.73 -1.22
N GLU A 22 7.87 3.29 -1.93
CA GLU A 22 9.24 3.32 -1.43
C GLU A 22 9.70 4.73 -1.12
N MET A 23 9.48 5.65 -2.06
CA MET A 23 9.81 7.07 -1.90
C MET A 23 9.01 7.72 -0.77
N MET A 24 7.68 7.56 -0.73
CA MET A 24 6.83 8.09 0.35
C MET A 24 7.18 7.51 1.73
N SER A 25 7.67 6.27 1.78
CA SER A 25 8.09 5.65 3.03
C SER A 25 9.50 6.07 3.49
N ASN A 26 10.21 6.87 2.68
CA ASN A 26 11.64 7.16 2.83
C ASN A 26 12.49 5.87 2.96
N GLY A 27 12.22 4.90 2.08
CA GLY A 27 12.93 3.62 2.04
C GLY A 27 12.56 2.61 3.13
N ARG A 28 11.60 2.92 4.02
CA ARG A 28 11.13 1.98 5.06
C ARG A 28 10.38 0.78 4.46
N LEU A 29 9.82 0.94 3.26
CA LEU A 29 9.13 -0.12 2.51
C LEU A 29 9.70 -0.21 1.10
N TYR A 30 10.51 -1.24 0.81
CA TYR A 30 11.02 -1.45 -0.55
C TYR A 30 9.92 -1.74 -1.57
N SER A 31 10.09 -1.24 -2.79
CA SER A 31 9.20 -1.47 -3.93
C SER A 31 8.93 -2.96 -4.14
N ALA A 32 9.96 -3.80 -4.02
CA ALA A 32 9.83 -5.24 -4.19
C ALA A 32 8.90 -5.87 -3.14
N ASN A 33 8.97 -5.39 -1.89
CA ASN A 33 8.08 -5.87 -0.82
C ASN A 33 6.64 -5.46 -1.08
N PHE A 34 6.40 -4.20 -1.49
CA PHE A 34 5.07 -3.74 -1.89
C PHE A 34 4.49 -4.61 -3.01
N GLN A 35 5.26 -4.83 -4.08
CA GLN A 35 4.82 -5.64 -5.22
C GLN A 35 4.55 -7.09 -4.82
N ARG A 36 5.32 -7.67 -3.89
CA ARG A 36 5.08 -9.01 -3.37
C ARG A 36 3.70 -9.13 -2.72
N TYR A 37 3.34 -8.21 -1.82
CA TYR A 37 2.02 -8.22 -1.19
C TYR A 37 0.89 -7.97 -2.19
N ARG A 38 1.08 -7.01 -3.11
CA ARG A 38 0.11 -6.74 -4.16
C ARG A 38 -0.14 -7.95 -5.06
N ASN A 39 0.93 -8.62 -5.49
CA ASN A 39 0.82 -9.79 -6.35
C ASN A 39 0.25 -11.00 -5.61
N ARG A 40 0.53 -11.15 -4.32
CA ARG A 40 -0.11 -12.17 -3.48
C ARG A 40 -1.62 -11.92 -3.40
N MET A 41 -2.03 -10.70 -3.07
CA MET A 41 -3.45 -10.35 -2.98
C MET A 41 -4.23 -10.66 -4.26
N LYS A 42 -3.63 -10.48 -5.45
CA LYS A 42 -4.28 -10.84 -6.73
C LYS A 42 -4.53 -12.34 -6.90
N LYS A 43 -3.84 -13.19 -6.15
CA LYS A 43 -3.92 -14.66 -6.24
C LYS A 43 -4.78 -15.29 -5.15
N GLU A 44 -5.06 -14.55 -4.08
CA GLU A 44 -5.83 -15.05 -2.93
C GLU A 44 -7.30 -14.64 -3.09
N GLU A 45 -8.23 -15.55 -2.81
CA GLU A 45 -9.67 -15.24 -2.79
C GLU A 45 -10.03 -14.32 -1.61
N ASN A 46 -9.37 -14.54 -0.47
CA ASN A 46 -9.50 -13.70 0.72
C ASN A 46 -8.27 -12.77 0.86
N PRO A 47 -8.42 -11.43 0.69
CA PRO A 47 -7.31 -10.50 0.80
C PRO A 47 -6.72 -10.41 2.21
N MET A 48 -7.43 -10.86 3.25
CA MET A 48 -6.94 -10.84 4.64
C MET A 48 -5.75 -11.78 4.88
N VAL A 49 -5.58 -12.81 4.04
CA VAL A 49 -4.48 -13.80 4.16
C VAL A 49 -3.09 -13.15 4.04
N ILE A 50 -2.99 -11.97 3.43
CA ILE A 50 -1.70 -11.27 3.32
C ILE A 50 -1.14 -10.87 4.69
N PHE A 51 -2.01 -10.57 5.66
CA PHE A 51 -1.63 -10.08 6.99
C PHE A 51 -0.96 -11.16 7.83
N ASP A 52 -1.26 -12.45 7.57
CA ASP A 52 -0.62 -13.59 8.23
C ASP A 52 0.90 -13.64 7.98
N THR A 53 1.37 -12.94 6.93
CA THR A 53 2.79 -12.87 6.57
C THR A 53 3.41 -11.49 6.72
N MET A 54 2.62 -10.50 7.18
CA MET A 54 3.14 -9.19 7.51
C MET A 54 3.66 -9.18 8.94
N THR A 55 4.80 -8.56 9.15
CA THR A 55 5.21 -8.20 10.51
C THR A 55 4.44 -6.96 10.95
N GLU A 56 4.24 -6.78 12.26
CA GLU A 56 3.59 -5.59 12.80
C GLU A 56 4.24 -4.28 12.33
N LYS A 57 5.58 -4.27 12.19
CA LYS A 57 6.33 -3.13 11.67
C LYS A 57 5.93 -2.80 10.23
N VAL A 58 5.78 -3.81 9.39
CA VAL A 58 5.38 -3.64 7.99
C VAL A 58 3.92 -3.22 7.90
N GLU A 59 3.03 -3.84 8.68
CA GLU A 59 1.60 -3.47 8.73
C GLU A 59 1.41 -1.99 9.14
N LYS A 60 2.16 -1.50 10.13
CA LYS A 60 2.15 -0.08 10.52
C LYS A 60 2.60 0.86 9.40
N VAL A 61 3.68 0.53 8.69
CA VAL A 61 4.14 1.35 7.55
C VAL A 61 3.10 1.37 6.43
N PHE A 62 2.47 0.23 6.14
CA PHE A 62 1.37 0.17 5.17
C PHE A 62 0.17 1.02 5.59
N LEU A 63 -0.18 1.00 6.88
CA LEU A 63 -1.28 1.80 7.42
C LEU A 63 -1.00 3.30 7.27
N GLU A 64 0.19 3.77 7.66
CA GLU A 64 0.62 5.17 7.49
C GLU A 64 0.48 5.62 6.02
N LEU A 65 0.97 4.81 5.08
CA LEU A 65 0.89 5.10 3.65
C LEU A 65 -0.56 5.08 3.13
N ALA A 66 -1.38 4.14 3.62
CA ALA A 66 -2.78 4.02 3.23
C ALA A 66 -3.58 5.24 3.68
N GLU A 67 -3.38 5.67 4.93
CA GLU A 67 -4.02 6.87 5.47
C GLU A 67 -3.62 8.12 4.70
N GLU A 68 -2.35 8.24 4.33
CA GLU A 68 -1.88 9.36 3.53
C GLU A 68 -2.54 9.41 2.15
N VAL A 69 -2.60 8.26 1.44
CA VAL A 69 -3.26 8.18 0.12
C VAL A 69 -4.77 8.42 0.21
N ILE A 70 -5.43 7.97 1.28
CA ILE A 70 -6.85 8.25 1.51
C ILE A 70 -7.07 9.75 1.79
N ARG A 71 -6.18 10.36 2.58
CA ARG A 71 -6.26 11.77 2.98
C ARG A 71 -6.08 12.71 1.79
N THR A 72 -5.10 12.44 0.92
CA THR A 72 -4.84 13.24 -0.28
C THR A 72 -5.77 12.89 -1.44
N ASN A 73 -6.28 11.65 -1.47
CA ASN A 73 -7.29 11.16 -2.41
C ASN A 73 -6.99 11.46 -3.89
N PRO A 74 -5.78 11.10 -4.39
CA PRO A 74 -5.37 11.42 -5.75
C PRO A 74 -6.33 10.77 -6.75
N LYS A 75 -6.81 11.56 -7.72
CA LYS A 75 -7.70 11.15 -8.80
C LYS A 75 -6.93 10.76 -10.05
N THR A 76 -5.71 11.24 -10.19
CA THR A 76 -4.86 10.99 -11.34
C THR A 76 -3.49 10.46 -10.93
N LYS A 77 -2.79 9.83 -11.88
CA LYS A 77 -1.38 9.43 -11.68
C LYS A 77 -0.47 10.63 -11.46
N GLN A 78 -0.84 11.80 -11.99
CA GLN A 78 -0.07 13.02 -11.83
C GLN A 78 -0.19 13.54 -10.39
N GLU A 79 -1.40 13.62 -9.85
CA GLU A 79 -1.63 13.98 -8.45
C GLU A 79 -0.92 13.00 -7.49
N PHE A 80 -0.95 11.70 -7.78
CA PHE A 80 -0.20 10.74 -6.97
C PHE A 80 1.31 10.98 -7.04
N LYS A 81 1.87 11.37 -8.19
CA LYS A 81 3.30 11.70 -8.32
C LYS A 81 3.70 12.94 -7.55
N GLU A 82 2.79 13.91 -7.38
CA GLU A 82 3.04 15.13 -6.60
C GLU A 82 3.10 14.85 -5.09
N MET A 83 2.66 13.68 -4.65
CA MET A 83 2.78 13.23 -3.26
C MET A 83 4.12 12.53 -2.95
N ILE A 84 4.87 12.13 -3.98
CA ILE A 84 6.11 11.36 -3.88
C ILE A 84 7.30 12.30 -3.70
#